data_AF-A0A924HA29-F1
#
_entry.id   AF-A0A924HA29-F1
#
_cell.length_a   1.000
_cell.length_b   1.000
_cell.length_c   1.000
_cell.angle_alpha   90.00
_cell.angle_beta   90.00
_cell.angle_gamma   90.00
#
_symmetry.space_group_name_H-M   'P 1'
#
loop_
_entity.id
_entity.type
_entity.pdbx_description
1 polymer ?
#
loop_
_entity_poly.entity_id
_entity_poly.type
_entity_poly.pdbx_seq_one_letter_code
_entity_poly.pdbx_strand_id
1 'polypeptide(L)'
;MTDSVMGLALQLSPRGNLLALPQADAPLLAEKTGAELTQAFARSAGHGLLQLGTAAVGQVLPPVWGWWRDFAASYVTTLCALPDAAEHFTVPLPAAQLLQTRVTDAPPMQGAEYLTAEVLTALWQGMDAALAVELAESALPLQDFLKTRNPIWNMVGRVHFNLAENRKDPDYP
;
A
#
# COMPACT_ATOMS: atom_id res chain seq x y z
N MET A 1 -4.18 -26.95 -16.16
CA MET A 1 -3.44 -25.74 -16.57
C MET A 1 -2.55 -25.43 -15.38
N THR A 2 -1.26 -25.73 -15.45
CA THR A 2 -0.33 -25.38 -14.36
C THR A 2 -0.28 -23.88 -14.28
N ASP A 3 -0.70 -23.29 -13.16
CA ASP A 3 -0.47 -21.87 -12.91
C ASP A 3 1.04 -21.66 -12.90
N SER A 4 1.53 -20.98 -13.94
CA SER A 4 2.91 -20.58 -14.04
C SER A 4 3.27 -19.66 -12.87
N VAL A 5 4.52 -19.75 -12.45
CA VAL A 5 5.04 -19.06 -11.27
C VAL A 5 6.37 -18.41 -11.62
N MET A 6 6.68 -17.28 -10.97
CA MET A 6 7.93 -16.57 -11.17
C MET A 6 8.58 -16.14 -9.85
N GLY A 7 9.92 -16.15 -9.83
CA GLY A 7 10.72 -15.67 -8.70
C GLY A 7 10.92 -14.16 -8.78
N LEU A 8 10.23 -13.42 -7.92
CA LEU A 8 10.27 -11.96 -7.85
C LEU A 8 10.42 -11.52 -6.39
N ALA A 9 11.40 -10.67 -6.11
CA ALA A 9 11.67 -10.16 -4.77
C ALA A 9 11.58 -8.64 -4.71
N LEU A 10 11.17 -8.14 -3.55
CA LEU A 10 11.28 -6.71 -3.21
C LEU A 10 12.65 -6.42 -2.61
N GLN A 11 13.27 -5.33 -3.06
CA GLN A 11 14.54 -4.84 -2.54
C GLN A 11 14.45 -3.35 -2.26
N LEU A 12 14.88 -2.93 -1.07
CA LEU A 12 14.99 -1.52 -0.72
C LEU A 12 16.41 -1.04 -1.00
N SER A 13 16.54 -0.02 -1.85
CA SER A 13 17.85 0.55 -2.18
C SER A 13 18.35 1.52 -1.09
N PRO A 14 19.66 1.82 -1.04
CA PRO A 14 20.21 2.84 -0.14
C PRO A 14 19.60 4.24 -0.29
N ARG A 15 18.95 4.52 -1.43
CA ARG A 15 18.26 5.78 -1.70
C ARG A 15 16.79 5.77 -1.26
N GLY A 16 16.32 4.72 -0.59
CA GLY A 16 14.94 4.59 -0.14
C GLY A 16 13.95 4.16 -1.24
N ASN A 17 14.43 3.80 -2.44
CA ASN A 17 13.54 3.29 -3.49
C ASN A 17 13.29 1.79 -3.31
N LEU A 18 12.01 1.42 -3.32
CA LEU A 18 11.56 0.03 -3.32
C LEU A 18 11.43 -0.48 -4.76
N LEU A 19 12.06 -1.62 -5.05
CA LEU A 19 12.13 -2.21 -6.40
C LEU A 19 11.63 -3.65 -6.37
N ALA A 20 10.91 -4.08 -7.41
CA ALA A 20 10.61 -5.49 -7.66
C ALA A 20 11.55 -6.04 -8.73
N LEU A 21 12.40 -7.01 -8.36
CA LEU A 21 13.44 -7.54 -9.24
C LEU A 21 13.31 -9.07 -9.36
N PRO A 22 13.54 -9.64 -10.57
CA PRO A 22 13.63 -11.08 -10.73
C PRO A 22 14.76 -11.66 -9.88
N GLN A 23 14.48 -12.73 -9.15
CA GLN A 23 15.46 -13.40 -8.30
C GLN A 23 15.15 -14.89 -8.26
N ALA A 24 16.14 -15.71 -8.65
CA ALA A 24 15.96 -17.16 -8.81
C ALA A 24 15.54 -17.87 -7.50
N ASP A 25 16.12 -17.44 -6.38
CA ASP A 25 15.86 -18.02 -5.05
C ASP A 25 14.73 -17.31 -4.28
N ALA A 26 13.99 -16.41 -4.94
CA ALA A 26 12.88 -15.72 -4.29
C ALA A 26 11.66 -16.64 -4.15
N PRO A 27 10.84 -16.44 -3.10
CA PRO A 27 9.52 -17.04 -3.03
C PRO A 27 8.71 -16.75 -4.29
N LEU A 28 8.03 -17.78 -4.78
CA LEU A 28 7.30 -17.72 -6.04
C LEU A 28 5.99 -16.95 -5.89
N LEU A 29 5.70 -16.10 -6.89
CA LEU A 29 4.39 -15.50 -7.10
C LEU A 29 3.71 -16.16 -8.29
N ALA A 30 2.37 -16.12 -8.32
CA ALA A 30 1.62 -16.43 -9.53
C ALA A 30 2.09 -15.50 -10.67
N GLU A 31 2.33 -16.05 -11.86
CA GLU A 31 2.94 -15.32 -12.99
C GLU A 31 2.17 -14.03 -13.32
N LYS A 32 0.83 -14.09 -13.33
CA LYS A 32 -0.01 -12.91 -13.55
C LYS A 32 0.28 -11.80 -12.53
N THR A 33 0.24 -12.13 -11.24
CA THR A 33 0.51 -11.18 -10.15
C THR A 33 1.93 -10.62 -10.24
N GLY A 34 2.92 -11.49 -10.50
CA GLY A 34 4.31 -11.06 -10.65
C GLY A 34 4.53 -10.14 -11.85
N ALA A 35 3.88 -10.40 -12.98
CA ALA A 35 3.94 -9.55 -14.17
C ALA A 35 3.31 -8.17 -13.93
N GLU A 36 2.12 -8.12 -13.33
CA GLU A 36 1.45 -6.87 -12.96
C GLU A 36 2.29 -6.03 -12.00
N LEU A 37 2.88 -6.65 -10.97
CA LEU A 37 3.76 -5.97 -10.03
C LEU A 37 5.04 -5.48 -10.71
N THR A 38 5.65 -6.30 -11.58
CA THR A 38 6.84 -5.89 -12.33
C THR A 38 6.57 -4.63 -13.16
N GLN A 39 5.44 -4.59 -13.88
CA GLN A 39 5.04 -3.43 -14.68
C GLN A 39 4.78 -2.20 -13.81
N ALA A 40 4.09 -2.37 -12.69
CA ALA A 40 3.79 -1.26 -11.78
C ALA A 40 5.06 -0.69 -11.13
N PHE A 41 5.97 -1.54 -10.64
CA PHE A 41 7.25 -1.11 -10.05
C PHE A 41 8.20 -0.49 -11.09
N ALA A 42 8.09 -0.87 -12.37
CA ALA A 42 8.85 -0.23 -13.45
C ALA A 42 8.43 1.24 -13.69
N ARG A 43 7.18 1.61 -13.37
CA ARG A 43 6.73 3.01 -13.40
C ARG A 43 7.31 3.81 -12.24
N SER A 44 7.20 3.27 -11.01
CA SER A 44 7.83 3.80 -9.78
C SER A 44 7.51 2.89 -8.58
N ALA A 45 8.19 3.10 -7.45
CA ALA A 45 7.85 2.46 -6.18
C ALA A 45 6.41 2.75 -5.74
N GLY A 46 5.92 3.98 -5.94
CA GLY A 46 4.56 4.39 -5.60
C GLY A 46 3.50 3.62 -6.39
N HIS A 47 3.71 3.41 -7.69
CA HIS A 47 2.81 2.62 -8.53
C HIS A 47 2.81 1.13 -8.13
N GLY A 48 3.99 0.58 -7.85
CA GLY A 48 4.12 -0.79 -7.35
C GLY A 48 3.39 -1.01 -6.02
N LEU A 49 3.57 -0.11 -5.07
CA LEU A 49 2.87 -0.14 -3.79
C LEU A 49 1.37 0.08 -3.95
N LEU A 50 0.93 1.03 -4.78
CA LEU A 50 -0.49 1.26 -5.04
C LEU A 50 -1.16 0.02 -5.67
N GLN A 51 -0.52 -0.65 -6.63
CA GLN A 51 -1.00 -1.92 -7.19
C GLN A 51 -1.12 -3.00 -6.10
N LEU A 52 -0.10 -3.12 -5.25
CA LEU A 52 -0.08 -4.10 -4.17
C LEU A 52 -1.19 -3.84 -3.14
N GLY A 53 -1.35 -2.58 -2.72
CA GLY A 53 -2.34 -2.14 -1.75
C GLY A 53 -3.78 -2.12 -2.28
N THR A 54 -3.99 -1.94 -3.58
CA THR A 54 -5.35 -1.94 -4.15
C THR A 54 -5.81 -3.33 -4.60
N ALA A 55 -4.96 -4.09 -5.28
CA ALA A 55 -5.35 -5.34 -5.94
C ALA A 55 -5.00 -6.61 -5.15
N ALA A 56 -3.92 -6.59 -4.34
CA ALA A 56 -3.42 -7.80 -3.67
C ALA A 56 -3.96 -8.02 -2.24
N VAL A 57 -4.92 -7.20 -1.81
CA VAL A 57 -5.57 -7.30 -0.49
C VAL A 57 -6.27 -8.64 -0.35
N GLY A 58 -6.05 -9.30 0.80
CA GLY A 58 -6.63 -10.62 1.09
C GLY A 58 -5.96 -11.78 0.35
N GLN A 59 -5.02 -11.52 -0.57
CA GLN A 59 -4.22 -12.59 -1.19
C GLN A 59 -3.18 -13.12 -0.22
N VAL A 60 -2.91 -14.43 -0.25
CA VAL A 60 -1.78 -15.02 0.49
C VAL A 60 -0.50 -14.72 -0.27
N LEU A 61 0.39 -13.93 0.32
CA LEU A 61 1.66 -13.50 -0.27
C LEU A 61 2.83 -13.96 0.61
N PRO A 62 4.04 -14.13 0.03
CA PRO A 62 5.24 -14.33 0.83
C PRO A 62 5.45 -13.20 1.85
N PRO A 63 6.13 -13.44 3.00
CA PRO A 63 6.13 -12.50 4.13
C PRO A 63 6.51 -11.05 3.81
N VAL A 64 7.56 -10.84 3.02
CA VAL A 64 8.01 -9.48 2.62
C VAL A 64 6.95 -8.79 1.76
N TRP A 65 6.36 -9.51 0.79
CA TRP A 65 5.27 -8.99 -0.03
C TRP A 65 4.02 -8.69 0.79
N GLY A 66 3.67 -9.55 1.75
CA GLY A 66 2.56 -9.32 2.68
C GLY A 66 2.77 -8.08 3.54
N TRP A 67 3.97 -7.88 4.08
CA TRP A 67 4.28 -6.71 4.90
C TRP A 67 4.16 -5.39 4.12
N TRP A 68 4.69 -5.34 2.89
CA TRP A 68 4.54 -4.17 2.00
C TRP A 68 3.11 -3.98 1.50
N ARG A 69 2.38 -5.07 1.25
CA ARG A 69 0.95 -5.02 0.93
C ARG A 69 0.18 -4.37 2.07
N ASP A 70 0.44 -4.77 3.31
CA ASP A 70 -0.28 -4.21 4.46
C ASP A 70 0.05 -2.72 4.67
N PHE A 71 1.26 -2.29 4.32
CA PHE A 71 1.63 -0.88 4.33
C PHE A 71 0.78 -0.10 3.32
N ALA A 72 0.76 -0.57 2.08
CA ALA A 72 -0.01 0.05 1.02
C ALA A 72 -1.54 -0.06 1.23
N ALA A 73 -2.03 -1.16 1.81
CA ALA A 73 -3.44 -1.31 2.14
C ALA A 73 -3.86 -0.33 3.24
N SER A 74 -2.98 0.01 4.19
CA SER A 74 -3.28 1.05 5.18
C SER A 74 -3.42 2.43 4.53
N TYR A 75 -2.61 2.74 3.52
CA TYR A 75 -2.77 3.93 2.68
C TYR A 75 -4.14 3.97 2.00
N VAL A 76 -4.53 2.88 1.32
CA VAL A 76 -5.82 2.81 0.61
C VAL A 76 -6.99 2.88 1.61
N THR A 77 -6.84 2.34 2.81
CA THR A 77 -7.83 2.45 3.88
C THR A 77 -8.03 3.89 4.32
N THR A 78 -6.94 4.64 4.56
CA THR A 78 -7.01 6.07 4.89
C THR A 78 -7.61 6.88 3.76
N LEU A 79 -7.25 6.57 2.51
CA LEU A 79 -7.84 7.17 1.31
C LEU A 79 -9.35 6.96 1.23
N CYS A 80 -9.84 5.75 1.51
CA CYS A 80 -11.28 5.44 1.51
C CYS A 80 -12.07 6.19 2.59
N ALA A 81 -11.40 6.67 3.64
CA ALA A 81 -12.02 7.44 4.71
C ALA A 81 -12.06 8.95 4.43
N LEU A 82 -11.43 9.42 3.33
CA LEU A 82 -11.48 10.83 2.95
C LEU A 82 -12.85 11.20 2.36
N PRO A 83 -13.33 12.45 2.57
CA PRO A 83 -14.53 12.93 1.91
C PRO A 83 -14.35 12.97 0.38
N ASP A 84 -15.37 12.53 -0.37
CA ASP A 84 -15.37 12.45 -1.85
C ASP A 84 -15.21 13.82 -2.57
N ALA A 85 -15.26 14.95 -1.86
CA ALA A 85 -15.28 16.30 -2.43
C ALA A 85 -13.90 16.91 -2.74
N ALA A 86 -12.79 16.17 -2.55
CA ALA A 86 -11.46 16.70 -2.79
C ALA A 86 -11.04 16.58 -4.26
N GLU A 87 -10.70 17.70 -4.91
CA GLU A 87 -10.11 17.73 -6.27
C GLU A 87 -8.71 17.11 -6.30
N HIS A 88 -8.01 17.14 -5.16
CA HIS A 88 -6.70 16.51 -4.96
C HIS A 88 -6.71 15.73 -3.65
N PHE A 89 -6.47 14.43 -3.74
CA PHE A 89 -6.30 13.58 -2.56
C PHE A 89 -4.86 13.68 -2.08
N THR A 90 -4.64 14.33 -0.93
CA THR A 90 -3.43 14.12 -0.14
C THR A 90 -3.83 13.24 1.02
N VAL A 91 -3.36 11.98 1.02
CA VAL A 91 -3.73 11.05 2.08
C VAL A 91 -2.92 11.40 3.34
N PRO A 92 -3.59 11.68 4.49
CA PRO A 92 -2.90 12.01 5.72
C PRO A 92 -1.84 10.96 6.08
N LEU A 93 -0.65 11.43 6.45
CA LEU A 93 0.41 10.54 6.90
C LEU A 93 0.01 9.81 8.19
N PRO A 94 0.40 8.54 8.36
CA PRO A 94 0.30 7.87 9.65
C PRO A 94 1.09 8.63 10.73
N ALA A 95 0.66 8.49 11.98
CA ALA A 95 1.43 9.02 13.11
C ALA A 95 2.87 8.46 13.08
N ALA A 96 3.86 9.30 13.38
CA ALA A 96 5.27 8.94 13.31
C ALA A 96 5.59 7.67 14.12
N GLN A 97 4.96 7.50 15.29
CA GLN A 97 5.11 6.31 16.13
C GLN A 97 4.64 5.03 15.43
N LEU A 98 3.55 5.08 14.65
CA LEU A 98 3.09 3.92 13.89
C LEU A 98 4.08 3.54 12.80
N LEU A 99 4.70 4.53 12.14
CA LEU A 99 5.76 4.27 11.16
C LEU A 99 6.98 3.63 11.83
N GLN A 100 7.39 4.13 13.00
CA GLN A 100 8.51 3.56 13.75
C GLN A 100 8.25 2.14 14.26
N THR A 101 7.05 1.86 14.76
CA THR A 101 6.63 0.50 15.09
C THR A 101 6.73 -0.40 13.85
N ARG A 102 6.26 0.08 12.69
CA ARG A 102 6.33 -0.68 11.44
C ARG A 102 7.76 -1.02 11.05
N VAL A 103 8.68 -0.06 11.14
CA VAL A 103 10.11 -0.28 10.88
C VAL A 103 10.67 -1.37 11.80
N THR A 104 10.30 -1.33 13.08
CA THR A 104 10.74 -2.30 14.10
C THR A 104 10.21 -3.72 13.83
N ASP A 105 8.97 -3.81 13.35
CA ASP A 105 8.27 -5.06 13.07
C ASP A 105 8.53 -5.61 11.65
N ALA A 106 9.42 -4.97 10.88
CA ALA A 106 9.70 -5.37 9.52
C ALA A 106 10.35 -6.76 9.47
N PRO A 107 9.90 -7.66 8.57
CA PRO A 107 10.54 -8.95 8.40
C PRO A 107 11.96 -8.77 7.82
N PRO A 108 12.87 -9.74 8.02
CA PRO A 108 14.15 -9.74 7.32
C PRO A 108 13.93 -9.64 5.80
N MET A 109 14.51 -8.62 5.19
CA MET A 109 14.40 -8.35 3.75
C MET A 109 15.66 -7.68 3.23
N GLN A 110 15.86 -7.75 1.91
CA GLN A 110 16.98 -7.11 1.24
C GLN A 110 16.86 -5.60 1.34
N GLY A 111 17.87 -4.96 1.96
CA GLY A 111 17.89 -3.52 2.21
C GLY A 111 17.10 -3.07 3.44
N ALA A 112 16.77 -3.98 4.37
CA ALA A 112 16.08 -3.62 5.61
C ALA A 112 16.85 -2.57 6.44
N GLU A 113 18.17 -2.51 6.33
CA GLU A 113 19.01 -1.51 6.98
C GLU A 113 18.76 -0.07 6.50
N TYR A 114 18.11 0.10 5.34
CA TYR A 114 17.70 1.40 4.79
C TYR A 114 16.26 1.75 5.15
N LEU A 115 15.52 0.86 5.81
CA LEU A 115 14.14 1.11 6.17
C LEU A 115 14.08 2.05 7.38
N THR A 116 13.51 3.23 7.17
CA THR A 116 13.25 4.21 8.24
C THR A 116 11.84 4.78 8.12
N ALA A 117 11.36 5.48 9.15
CA ALA A 117 10.08 6.18 9.08
C ALA A 117 10.06 7.26 7.99
N GLU A 118 11.19 7.90 7.71
CA GLU A 118 11.34 8.87 6.62
C GLU A 118 11.20 8.19 5.26
N VAL A 119 11.79 6.99 5.08
CA VAL A 119 11.60 6.21 3.85
C VAL A 119 10.14 5.79 3.68
N LEU A 120 9.48 5.32 4.75
CA LEU A 120 8.05 4.99 4.68
C LEU A 120 7.20 6.23 4.36
N THR A 121 7.54 7.39 4.90
CA THR A 121 6.88 8.67 4.58
C THR A 121 7.02 9.01 3.10
N ALA A 122 8.23 8.90 2.55
CA ALA A 122 8.48 9.16 1.14
C ALA A 122 7.74 8.17 0.23
N LEU A 123 7.68 6.89 0.60
CA LEU A 123 6.92 5.87 -0.13
C LEU A 123 5.41 6.09 -0.06
N TRP A 124 4.89 6.58 1.07
CA TRP A 124 3.49 6.99 1.22
C TRP A 124 3.13 8.12 0.25
N GLN A 125 3.94 9.19 0.24
CA GLN A 125 3.76 10.30 -0.70
C GLN A 125 3.96 9.87 -2.16
N GLY A 126 4.82 8.88 -2.41
CA GLY A 126 4.96 8.25 -3.71
C GLY A 126 3.67 7.57 -4.19
N MET A 127 2.88 6.99 -3.28
CA MET A 127 1.55 6.45 -3.60
C MET A 127 0.54 7.56 -3.92
N ASP A 128 0.58 8.71 -3.22
CA ASP A 128 -0.25 9.88 -3.59
C ASP A 128 0.02 10.33 -5.03
N ALA A 129 1.31 10.47 -5.38
CA ALA A 129 1.71 10.86 -6.72
C ALA A 129 1.28 9.83 -7.77
N ALA A 130 1.45 8.54 -7.47
CA ALA A 130 1.02 7.45 -8.36
C ALA A 130 -0.51 7.42 -8.55
N LEU A 131 -1.27 7.61 -7.47
CA LEU A 131 -2.73 7.65 -7.52
C LEU A 131 -3.22 8.80 -8.40
N ALA A 132 -2.64 10.00 -8.26
CA ALA A 132 -3.00 11.14 -9.09
C ALA A 132 -2.80 10.85 -10.59
N VAL A 133 -1.70 10.19 -10.95
CA VAL A 133 -1.43 9.77 -12.34
C VAL A 133 -2.44 8.73 -12.81
N GLU A 134 -2.70 7.69 -12.01
CA GLU A 134 -3.64 6.61 -12.36
C GLU A 134 -5.09 7.12 -12.52
N LEU A 135 -5.54 8.05 -11.69
CA LEU A 135 -6.86 8.67 -11.82
C LEU A 135 -6.95 9.53 -13.08
N ALA A 136 -5.90 10.30 -13.39
CA ALA A 136 -5.85 11.11 -14.60
C ALA A 136 -5.85 10.25 -15.88
N GLU A 137 -5.09 9.16 -15.89
CA GLU A 137 -5.00 8.23 -17.04
C GLU A 137 -6.28 7.41 -17.23
N SER A 138 -6.91 6.97 -16.14
CA SER A 138 -8.13 6.15 -16.21
C SER A 138 -9.37 6.98 -16.52
N ALA A 139 -9.35 8.29 -16.24
CA ALA A 139 -10.52 9.17 -16.28
C ALA A 139 -11.71 8.64 -15.45
N LEU A 140 -11.40 7.85 -14.41
CA LEU A 140 -12.39 7.32 -13.47
C LEU A 140 -12.38 8.13 -12.17
N PRO A 141 -13.55 8.33 -11.54
CA PRO A 141 -13.58 8.79 -10.16
C PRO A 141 -12.94 7.74 -9.24
N LEU A 142 -12.40 8.19 -8.10
CA LEU A 142 -11.67 7.35 -7.15
C LEU A 142 -12.39 6.03 -6.81
N GLN A 143 -13.69 6.11 -6.48
CA GLN A 143 -14.48 4.94 -6.11
C GLN A 143 -14.56 3.92 -7.25
N ASP A 144 -14.72 4.37 -8.49
CA ASP A 144 -14.79 3.48 -9.65
C ASP A 144 -13.41 2.92 -10.04
N PHE A 145 -12.36 3.71 -9.89
CA PHE A 145 -10.99 3.23 -9.98
C PHE A 145 -10.73 2.09 -8.98
N LEU A 146 -11.04 2.29 -7.69
CA LEU A 146 -10.85 1.27 -6.67
C LEU A 146 -11.70 0.01 -6.92
N LYS A 147 -12.94 0.16 -7.41
CA LYS A 147 -13.79 -0.98 -7.86
C LYS A 147 -13.10 -1.84 -8.90
N THR A 148 -12.45 -1.22 -9.88
CA THR A 148 -11.76 -1.96 -10.95
C THR A 148 -10.56 -2.75 -10.42
N ARG A 149 -9.95 -2.30 -9.32
CA ARG A 149 -8.79 -2.94 -8.70
C ARG A 149 -9.20 -4.06 -7.75
N ASN A 150 -10.12 -3.80 -6.83
CA ASN A 150 -10.67 -4.82 -5.93
C ASN A 150 -11.99 -4.33 -5.30
N PRO A 151 -13.11 -5.06 -5.44
CA PRO A 151 -14.41 -4.64 -4.92
C PRO A 151 -14.47 -4.51 -3.39
N ILE A 152 -13.50 -5.06 -2.65
CA ILE A 152 -13.42 -4.95 -1.18
C ILE A 152 -13.41 -3.49 -0.70
N TRP A 153 -12.84 -2.59 -1.49
CA TRP A 153 -12.68 -1.18 -1.13
C TRP A 153 -13.99 -0.39 -1.09
N ASN A 154 -15.04 -0.87 -1.76
CA ASN A 154 -16.37 -0.25 -1.70
C ASN A 154 -17.03 -0.33 -0.32
N MET A 155 -16.64 -1.32 0.48
CA MET A 155 -17.22 -1.54 1.80
C MET A 155 -16.53 -0.69 2.87
N VAL A 156 -15.27 -0.33 2.65
CA VAL A 156 -14.45 0.41 3.62
C VAL A 156 -14.86 1.88 3.71
N GLY A 157 -15.19 2.53 2.59
CA GLY A 157 -15.63 3.94 2.57
C GLY A 157 -17.06 4.19 3.03
N ARG A 158 -17.85 3.14 3.33
CA ARG A 158 -19.24 3.28 3.80
C ARG A 158 -19.38 3.24 5.32
N VAL A 159 -18.33 2.81 6.03
CA VAL A 159 -18.29 2.86 7.48
C VAL A 159 -17.91 4.29 7.87
N HIS A 160 -18.90 5.16 7.91
CA HIS A 160 -18.77 6.43 8.61
C HIS A 160 -18.49 6.07 10.07
N PHE A 161 -17.24 6.18 10.50
CA PHE A 161 -16.93 6.24 11.93
C PHE A 161 -17.59 7.51 12.45
N ASN A 162 -18.78 7.36 13.03
CA ASN A 162 -19.30 8.33 13.97
C ASN A 162 -18.29 8.33 15.11
N LEU A 163 -17.37 9.28 15.08
CA LEU A 163 -16.46 9.57 16.19
C LEU A 163 -17.30 10.18 17.31
N ALA A 164 -18.12 9.35 17.97
CA ALA A 164 -18.71 9.70 19.23
C ALA A 164 -17.54 9.85 20.21
N GLU A 165 -17.14 11.11 20.43
CA GLU A 165 -16.25 11.50 21.50
C GLU A 165 -16.68 10.80 22.79
N ASN A 166 -15.90 9.83 23.25
CA ASN A 166 -15.89 9.51 24.67
C ASN A 166 -15.22 10.69 25.38
N ARG A 167 -15.99 11.76 25.62
CA ARG A 167 -15.68 12.71 26.68
C ARG A 167 -15.68 11.90 27.96
N LYS A 168 -14.47 11.61 28.45
CA LYS A 168 -14.24 11.14 29.80
C LYS A 168 -14.93 12.11 30.74
N ASP A 169 -16.04 11.68 31.31
CA ASP A 169 -16.69 12.33 32.42
C ASP A 169 -15.92 11.92 33.68
N PRO A 170 -15.24 12.86 34.38
CA PRO A 170 -14.66 12.57 35.67
C PRO A 170 -15.72 12.85 36.72
N ASP A 171 -16.43 11.82 37.18
CA ASP A 171 -17.03 11.89 38.51
C ASP A 171 -16.97 10.55 39.25
N TYR A 172 -16.42 10.69 40.45
CA TYR A 172 -16.05 9.69 41.45
C TYR A 172 -17.31 9.32 42.27
N PRO A 173 -17.35 8.12 42.88
CA PRO A 173 -16.99 8.06 44.31
C PRO A 173 -15.98 6.96 44.68
#